data_AF-A0A9X3UPD6-F1
#
_entry.id   AF-A0A9X3UPD6-F1
#
_cell.length_a   1.000
_cell.length_b   1.000
_cell.length_c   1.000
_cell.angle_alpha   90.00
_cell.angle_beta   90.00
_cell.angle_gamma   90.00
#
_symmetry.space_group_name_H-M   'P 1'
#
loop_
_entity.id
_entity.type
_entity.pdbx_description
1 polymer ?
#
loop_
_entity_poly.entity_id
_entity_poly.type
_entity_poly.pdbx_seq_one_letter_code
_entity_poly.pdbx_strand_id
1 'polypeptide(L)'
;MVHIVSPFNLFIYLFITIQERRGYCFDKGSYIHELYTEQELIDRGIEYVVSTMPSGVFEPDGTTTEIKRYTSVEEFKQMNPDCCSLTPFMYDGDGYIDDDGYSYIRIEYLRHYVENLEPDRKVIFLEYTPCGELQRKASFSKN
;
A
#
# COMPACT_ATOMS: atom_id res chain seq x y z
N MET A 1 -35.44 16.70 -18.34
CA MET A 1 -35.41 15.23 -18.42
C MET A 1 -34.66 14.76 -17.18
N VAL A 2 -35.39 14.36 -16.13
CA VAL A 2 -34.75 13.88 -14.89
C VAL A 2 -34.50 12.39 -15.09
N HIS A 3 -33.24 11.99 -15.20
CA HIS A 3 -32.88 10.57 -15.17
C HIS A 3 -33.20 10.04 -13.78
N ILE A 4 -34.37 9.40 -13.63
CA ILE A 4 -34.69 8.63 -12.44
C ILE A 4 -33.78 7.40 -12.48
N VAL A 5 -32.65 7.45 -11.77
CA VAL A 5 -31.87 6.25 -11.49
C VAL A 5 -32.77 5.35 -10.64
N SER A 6 -33.15 4.20 -11.17
CA SER A 6 -33.99 3.24 -10.43
C SER A 6 -33.35 2.94 -9.07
N PRO A 7 -34.11 2.96 -7.96
CA PRO A 7 -33.57 2.66 -6.63
C PRO A 7 -32.85 1.31 -6.58
N PHE A 8 -33.26 0.34 -7.40
CA PHE A 8 -32.61 -0.95 -7.54
C PHE A 8 -31.14 -0.85 -8.00
N ASN A 9 -30.84 0.01 -8.97
CA ASN A 9 -29.46 0.21 -9.45
C ASN A 9 -28.59 0.90 -8.39
N LEU A 10 -29.19 1.79 -7.58
CA LEU A 10 -28.51 2.43 -6.47
C LEU A 10 -28.12 1.41 -5.39
N PHE A 11 -29.02 0.47 -5.07
CA PHE A 11 -28.75 -0.61 -4.11
C PHE A 11 -27.61 -1.53 -4.58
N ILE A 12 -27.60 -1.92 -5.86
CA ILE A 12 -26.53 -2.76 -6.42
C ILE A 12 -25.19 -2.03 -6.35
N TYR A 13 -25.15 -0.77 -6.77
CA TYR A 13 -23.92 0.02 -6.74
C TYR A 13 -23.36 0.18 -5.32
N LEU A 14 -24.25 0.45 -4.35
CA LEU A 14 -23.88 0.56 -2.95
C LEU A 14 -23.34 -0.77 -2.40
N PHE A 15 -24.00 -1.89 -2.72
CA PHE A 15 -23.55 -3.21 -2.31
C PHE A 15 -22.16 -3.53 -2.85
N ILE A 16 -21.92 -3.35 -4.16
CA ILE A 16 -20.62 -3.57 -4.79
C ILE A 16 -19.54 -2.73 -4.11
N THR A 17 -19.80 -1.44 -3.92
CA THR A 17 -18.86 -0.50 -3.28
C THR A 17 -18.52 -0.93 -1.85
N ILE A 18 -19.49 -1.45 -1.09
CA ILE A 18 -19.26 -1.94 0.27
C ILE A 18 -18.39 -3.20 0.26
N GLN A 19 -18.67 -4.15 -0.64
CA GLN A 19 -17.88 -5.38 -0.74
C GLN A 19 -16.43 -5.09 -1.17
N GLU A 20 -16.21 -4.22 -2.16
CA GLU A 20 -14.86 -3.81 -2.55
C GLU A 20 -14.13 -3.11 -1.41
N ARG A 21 -14.81 -2.25 -0.63
CA ARG A 21 -14.24 -1.63 0.57
C ARG A 21 -13.91 -2.62 1.69
N ARG A 22 -14.54 -3.80 1.69
CA ARG A 22 -14.19 -4.94 2.55
C ARG A 22 -13.14 -5.86 1.91
N GLY A 23 -12.48 -5.42 0.84
CA GLY A 23 -11.45 -6.21 0.18
C GLY A 23 -11.97 -7.39 -0.64
N TYR A 24 -13.26 -7.42 -1.02
CA TYR A 24 -13.78 -8.43 -1.94
C TYR A 24 -13.35 -8.13 -3.37
N CYS A 25 -12.61 -9.07 -3.97
CA CYS A 25 -12.22 -8.98 -5.37
C CYS A 25 -13.26 -9.67 -6.25
N PHE A 26 -14.10 -8.91 -6.95
CA PHE A 26 -15.12 -9.46 -7.86
C PHE A 26 -14.52 -10.30 -9.00
N ASP A 27 -13.32 -9.95 -9.47
CA ASP A 27 -12.63 -10.69 -10.53
C ASP A 27 -12.16 -12.08 -10.08
N LYS A 28 -11.88 -12.24 -8.78
CA LYS A 28 -11.41 -13.50 -8.19
C LYS A 28 -12.48 -14.23 -7.39
N GLY A 29 -13.58 -13.57 -7.06
CA GLY A 29 -14.70 -14.12 -6.30
C GLY A 29 -14.39 -14.36 -4.82
N SER A 30 -13.34 -13.74 -4.27
CA SER A 30 -12.84 -13.98 -2.92
C SER A 30 -12.32 -12.70 -2.28
N TYR A 31 -12.19 -12.73 -0.95
CA TYR A 31 -11.60 -11.62 -0.20
C TYR A 31 -10.07 -11.65 -0.26
N ILE A 32 -9.45 -10.47 -0.18
CA ILE A 32 -7.98 -10.33 -0.24
C ILE A 32 -7.24 -11.20 0.79
N HIS A 33 -7.79 -11.36 2.00
CA HIS A 33 -7.20 -12.18 3.06
C HIS A 33 -7.30 -13.69 2.80
N GLU A 34 -8.21 -14.11 1.92
CA GLU A 34 -8.32 -15.49 1.43
C GLU A 34 -7.39 -15.74 0.24
N LEU A 35 -7.11 -14.69 -0.55
CA LEU A 35 -6.27 -14.75 -1.74
C LEU A 35 -4.77 -14.73 -1.40
N TYR A 36 -4.40 -14.06 -0.31
CA TYR A 36 -3.01 -13.84 0.08
C TYR A 36 -2.82 -13.95 1.58
N THR A 37 -1.71 -14.56 1.97
CA THR A 37 -1.23 -14.50 3.35
C THR A 37 -0.70 -13.09 3.68
N GLU A 38 -0.62 -12.77 4.98
CA GLU A 38 0.00 -11.53 5.45
C GLU A 38 1.41 -11.34 4.88
N GLN A 39 2.22 -12.40 4.87
CA GLN A 39 3.59 -12.31 4.39
C GLN A 39 3.67 -12.06 2.89
N GLU A 40 2.78 -12.65 2.09
CA GLU A 40 2.73 -12.39 0.65
C GLU A 40 2.34 -10.95 0.34
N LEU A 41 1.42 -10.36 1.11
CA LEU A 41 1.11 -8.94 1.01
C LEU A 41 2.34 -8.10 1.40
N ILE A 42 3.00 -8.40 2.52
CA ILE A 42 4.23 -7.70 2.92
C ILE A 42 5.29 -7.75 1.82
N ASP A 43 5.50 -8.92 1.23
CA ASP A 43 6.53 -9.13 0.21
C ASP A 43 6.23 -8.35 -1.06
N ARG A 44 4.96 -8.29 -1.49
CA ARG A 44 4.52 -7.42 -2.59
C ARG A 44 4.79 -5.94 -2.29
N GLY A 45 4.50 -5.50 -1.07
CA GLY A 45 4.79 -4.14 -0.63
C GLY A 45 6.28 -3.81 -0.72
N ILE A 46 7.13 -4.71 -0.23
CA ILE A 46 8.58 -4.54 -0.28
C ILE A 46 9.06 -4.55 -1.74
N GLU A 47 8.58 -5.47 -2.56
CA GLU A 47 8.92 -5.56 -3.99
C GLU A 47 8.59 -4.26 -4.72
N TYR A 48 7.44 -3.64 -4.41
CA TYR A 48 7.10 -2.32 -4.93
C TYR A 48 8.14 -1.25 -4.54
N VAL A 49 8.58 -1.23 -3.28
CA VAL A 49 9.59 -0.26 -2.84
C VAL A 49 10.93 -0.52 -3.51
N VAL A 50 11.39 -1.77 -3.56
CA VAL A 50 12.65 -2.16 -4.21
C VAL A 50 12.64 -1.77 -5.70
N SER A 51 11.55 -2.06 -6.41
CA SER A 51 11.42 -1.78 -7.85
C SER A 51 11.23 -0.30 -8.19
N THR A 52 10.64 0.49 -7.29
CA THR A 52 10.34 1.92 -7.56
C THR A 52 11.25 2.91 -6.84
N MET A 53 12.26 2.43 -6.11
CA MET A 53 13.20 3.29 -5.40
C MET A 53 13.97 4.19 -6.38
N PRO A 54 13.98 5.52 -6.17
CA PRO A 54 14.74 6.43 -7.03
C PRO A 54 16.26 6.17 -6.90
N SER A 55 17.04 6.58 -7.91
CA SER A 55 18.52 6.47 -7.87
C SER A 55 19.18 7.64 -7.16
N GLY A 56 18.42 8.70 -6.86
CA GLY A 56 18.93 9.87 -6.17
C GLY A 56 17.83 10.82 -5.74
N VAL A 57 18.21 11.84 -4.97
CA VAL A 57 17.34 12.92 -4.49
C VAL A 57 17.96 14.25 -4.90
N PHE A 58 17.12 15.18 -5.36
CA PHE A 58 17.57 16.56 -5.58
C PHE A 58 17.59 17.32 -4.26
N GLU A 59 18.76 17.86 -3.92
CA GLU A 59 18.96 18.69 -2.75
C GLU A 59 18.59 20.16 -3.05
N PRO A 60 18.27 20.97 -2.02
CA PRO A 60 17.92 22.38 -2.20
C PRO A 60 19.03 23.24 -2.82
N ASP A 61 20.29 22.82 -2.69
CA ASP A 61 21.46 23.48 -3.27
C ASP A 61 21.68 23.15 -4.75
N GLY A 62 20.80 22.33 -5.34
CA GLY A 62 20.86 21.92 -6.75
C GLY A 62 21.74 20.71 -7.01
N THR A 63 22.35 20.12 -5.97
CA THR A 63 23.09 18.85 -6.10
C THR A 63 22.14 17.65 -6.08
N THR A 64 22.64 16.48 -6.49
CA THR A 64 21.89 15.22 -6.43
C THR A 64 22.65 14.24 -5.56
N THR A 65 22.02 13.80 -4.47
CA THR A 65 22.56 12.75 -3.61
C THR A 65 22.14 11.40 -4.15
N GLU A 66 23.09 10.55 -4.54
CA GLU A 66 22.81 9.22 -5.06
C GLU A 66 22.37 8.24 -3.96
N ILE A 67 21.28 7.52 -4.21
CA ILE A 67 20.71 6.52 -3.30
C ILE A 67 21.27 5.14 -3.65
N LYS A 68 21.75 4.42 -2.62
CA LYS A 68 22.05 3.00 -2.74
C LYS A 68 20.73 2.21 -2.71
N ARG A 69 20.29 1.75 -3.87
CA ARG A 69 19.08 0.93 -4.00
C ARG A 69 19.28 -0.46 -3.42
N TYR A 70 18.22 -1.00 -2.85
CA TYR A 70 18.14 -2.43 -2.58
C TYR A 70 18.08 -3.21 -3.89
N THR A 71 18.70 -4.38 -3.88
CA THR A 71 18.80 -5.29 -5.02
C THR A 71 17.76 -6.40 -4.99
N SER A 72 17.24 -6.72 -3.80
CA SER A 72 16.20 -7.74 -3.63
C SER A 72 15.34 -7.50 -2.39
N VAL A 73 14.24 -8.26 -2.30
CA VAL A 73 13.35 -8.28 -1.13
C VAL A 73 14.08 -8.83 0.10
N GLU A 74 14.95 -9.83 -0.08
CA GLU A 74 15.73 -10.45 0.99
C GLU A 74 16.73 -9.48 1.59
N GLU A 75 17.45 -8.72 0.75
CA GLU A 75 18.35 -7.66 1.23
C GLU A 75 17.56 -6.62 2.03
N PHE A 76 16.40 -6.20 1.50
CA PHE A 76 15.54 -5.24 2.18
C PHE A 76 15.13 -5.74 3.58
N LYS A 77 14.64 -6.98 3.68
CA LYS A 77 14.22 -7.59 4.96
C LYS A 77 15.39 -7.70 5.94
N GLN A 78 16.57 -8.10 5.45
CA GLN A 78 17.76 -8.22 6.28
C GLN A 78 18.19 -6.87 6.87
N MET A 79 18.10 -5.81 6.07
CA MET A 79 18.49 -4.46 6.48
C MET A 79 17.41 -3.75 7.31
N ASN A 80 16.15 -4.18 7.19
CA ASN A 80 15.01 -3.58 7.87
C ASN A 80 14.16 -4.67 8.58
N PRO A 81 14.69 -5.33 9.62
CA PRO A 81 13.99 -6.45 10.28
C PRO A 81 12.69 -6.02 10.97
N ASP A 82 12.53 -4.74 11.31
CA ASP A 82 11.35 -4.16 11.95
C ASP A 82 10.43 -3.41 10.96
N CYS A 83 10.74 -3.46 9.66
CA CYS A 83 9.66 -3.37 8.66
C CYS A 83 8.79 -4.60 8.88
N CYS A 84 7.50 -4.62 8.72
CA CYS A 84 6.53 -3.75 8.11
C CYS A 84 5.23 -4.04 8.87
N SER A 85 4.21 -3.20 8.74
CA SER A 85 2.90 -3.51 9.33
C SER A 85 1.79 -3.39 8.32
N LEU A 86 0.96 -4.42 8.25
CA LEU A 86 -0.32 -4.34 7.56
C LEU A 86 -1.33 -3.66 8.48
N THR A 87 -2.10 -2.75 7.89
CA THR A 87 -3.23 -2.11 8.56
C THR A 87 -4.51 -2.74 8.00
N PRO A 88 -5.36 -3.35 8.83
CA PRO A 88 -6.65 -3.86 8.39
C PRO A 88 -7.52 -2.73 7.83
N PHE A 89 -8.57 -3.03 7.08
CA PHE A 89 -9.56 -2.02 6.67
C PHE A 89 -10.17 -1.36 7.92
N MET A 90 -9.71 -0.16 8.27
CA MET A 90 -10.30 0.62 9.35
C MET A 90 -11.40 1.55 8.81
N TYR A 91 -12.62 1.30 9.30
CA TYR A 91 -13.68 2.27 9.61
C TYR A 91 -14.10 3.26 8.52
N ASP A 92 -15.16 2.90 7.79
CA ASP A 92 -16.09 3.86 7.18
C ASP A 92 -17.54 3.33 7.12
N GLY A 93 -17.91 2.33 7.95
CA GLY A 93 -19.27 1.77 7.96
C GLY A 93 -19.55 0.76 9.09
N ASP A 94 -20.75 0.91 9.67
CA ASP A 94 -21.56 0.02 10.55
C ASP A 94 -20.99 -0.73 11.77
N GLY A 95 -19.70 -0.69 12.06
CA GLY A 95 -19.18 -1.09 13.39
C GLY A 95 -19.17 -2.60 13.68
N TYR A 96 -19.26 -3.44 12.65
CA TYR A 96 -18.92 -4.86 12.75
C TYR A 96 -17.43 -5.04 12.47
N ILE A 97 -16.69 -5.46 13.50
CA ILE A 97 -15.29 -5.89 13.39
C ILE A 97 -15.33 -7.36 13.02
N ASP A 98 -15.53 -7.66 11.74
CA ASP A 98 -15.18 -8.96 11.20
C ASP A 98 -13.90 -8.74 10.35
N ASP A 99 -12.96 -9.67 10.45
CA ASP A 99 -11.55 -9.68 10.01
C ASP A 99 -11.28 -9.50 8.49
N ASP A 100 -12.12 -8.75 7.79
CA ASP A 100 -12.25 -8.82 6.33
C ASP A 100 -11.30 -7.86 5.60
N GLY A 101 -9.99 -8.06 5.76
CA GLY A 101 -8.96 -7.64 4.81
C GLY A 101 -7.98 -6.53 5.24
N TYR A 102 -6.86 -6.44 4.51
CA TYR A 102 -5.82 -5.42 4.68
C TYR A 102 -5.99 -4.30 3.66
N SER A 103 -6.04 -3.05 4.15
CA SER A 103 -6.23 -1.86 3.31
C SER A 103 -4.91 -1.23 2.90
N TYR A 104 -3.95 -1.18 3.83
CA TYR A 104 -2.67 -0.54 3.62
C TYR A 104 -1.53 -1.36 4.20
N ILE A 105 -0.36 -1.25 3.58
CA ILE A 105 0.90 -1.61 4.20
C ILE A 105 1.67 -0.35 4.57
N ARG A 106 2.12 -0.28 5.82
CA ARG A 106 3.13 0.68 6.28
C ARG A 106 4.50 0.03 6.16
N ILE A 107 5.31 0.57 5.26
CA ILE A 107 6.68 0.13 5.02
C ILE A 107 7.61 1.17 5.59
N GLU A 108 8.45 0.75 6.51
CA GLU A 108 9.45 1.59 7.12
C GLU A 108 10.83 1.03 6.84
N TYR A 109 11.75 1.87 6.36
CA TYR A 109 13.07 1.42 5.95
C TYR A 109 14.13 2.51 6.03
N LEU A 110 15.39 2.10 6.02
CA LEU A 110 16.56 2.98 5.99
C LEU A 110 17.01 3.21 4.55
N ARG A 111 16.90 4.44 4.06
CA ARG A 111 17.46 4.80 2.77
C ARG A 111 18.95 5.10 2.93
N HIS A 112 19.77 4.34 2.22
CA HIS A 112 21.22 4.50 2.19
C HIS A 112 21.66 5.32 0.97
N TYR A 113 22.84 5.91 1.06
CA TYR A 113 23.44 6.70 -0.02
C TYR A 113 24.69 5.99 -0.56
N VAL A 114 25.06 6.32 -1.80
CA VAL A 114 26.33 5.86 -2.39
C VAL A 114 27.50 6.53 -1.69
N GLU A 115 27.35 7.83 -1.42
CA GLU A 115 28.23 8.56 -0.52
C GLU A 115 28.09 8.03 0.92
N ASN A 116 29.14 8.13 1.72
CA ASN A 116 29.16 7.67 3.10
C ASN A 116 28.42 8.65 4.04
N LEU A 117 27.16 8.91 3.72
CA LEU A 117 26.24 9.75 4.47
C LEU A 117 25.42 8.91 5.45
N GLU A 118 24.90 9.56 6.49
CA GLU A 118 24.01 8.90 7.44
C GLU A 118 22.71 8.45 6.73
N PRO A 119 22.29 7.18 6.90
CA PRO A 119 21.05 6.69 6.32
C PRO A 119 19.84 7.41 6.92
N ASP A 120 18.82 7.67 6.10
CA ASP A 120 17.59 8.31 6.57
C ASP A 120 16.42 7.35 6.65
N ARG A 121 15.63 7.47 7.72
CA ARG A 121 14.42 6.67 7.92
C ARG A 121 13.30 7.16 7.00
N LYS A 122 12.71 6.25 6.24
CA LYS A 122 11.56 6.49 5.37
C LYS A 122 10.36 5.69 5.85
N VAL A 123 9.19 6.30 5.69
CA VAL A 123 7.89 5.67 5.94
C VAL A 123 7.05 5.87 4.70
N ILE A 124 6.56 4.77 4.12
CA ILE A 124 5.66 4.78 2.97
C ILE A 124 4.40 4.00 3.35
N PHE A 125 3.25 4.48 2.89
CA PHE A 125 1.98 3.79 2.98
C PHE A 125 1.54 3.43 1.56
N LEU A 126 1.29 2.15 1.31
CA LEU A 126 0.77 1.68 0.03
C LEU A 126 -0.60 1.06 0.24
N GLU A 127 -1.54 1.36 -0.65
CA GLU A 127 -2.90 0.82 -0.62
C GLU A 127 -2.98 -0.43 -1.48
N TYR A 128 -3.66 -1.45 -0.98
CA TYR A 128 -4.05 -2.58 -1.82
C TYR A 128 -5.40 -2.30 -2.47
N THR A 129 -5.51 -2.60 -3.75
CA THR A 129 -6.82 -2.86 -4.35
C THR A 129 -7.45 -4.10 -3.71
N PRO A 130 -8.77 -4.30 -3.83
CA PRO A 130 -9.41 -5.52 -3.32
C PRO A 130 -8.80 -6.82 -3.86
N CYS A 131 -8.17 -6.76 -5.04
CA CYS A 131 -7.50 -7.89 -5.67
C CYS A 131 -6.00 -8.03 -5.33
N GLY A 132 -5.47 -7.22 -4.41
CA GLY A 132 -4.07 -7.32 -3.93
C GLY A 132 -3.03 -6.65 -4.82
N GLU A 133 -3.43 -5.80 -5.76
CA GLU A 133 -2.53 -4.92 -6.52
C GLU A 133 -2.21 -3.66 -5.71
N LEU A 134 -0.99 -3.14 -5.82
CA LEU A 134 -0.56 -1.95 -5.10
C LEU A 134 -0.85 -0.67 -5.90
N GLN A 135 -1.56 0.27 -5.27
CA GLN A 135 -1.71 1.62 -5.79
C GLN A 135 -0.96 2.59 -4.87
N ARG A 136 -0.10 3.42 -5.47
CA ARG A 136 0.50 4.53 -4.74
C ARG A 136 -0.59 5.57 -4.50
N LYS A 137 -1.16 5.61 -3.30
CA LYS A 137 -1.89 6.81 -2.88
C LYS A 137 -0.88 7.95 -2.90
N ALA A 138 -1.11 8.97 -3.72
CA ALA A 138 -0.35 10.22 -3.64
C ALA A 138 -0.45 10.69 -2.19
N SER A 139 0.67 10.68 -1.45
CA SER A 139 0.69 11.07 -0.05
C SER A 139 0.01 12.42 0.11
N PHE A 140 -1.09 12.48 0.86
CA PHE A 140 -1.40 13.71 1.58
C PHE A 140 -0.36 13.84 2.68
N SER A 141 0.77 14.48 2.33
CA SER A 141 1.52 15.26 3.29
C SER A 141 0.53 16.25 3.89
N LYS A 142 0.03 15.96 5.08
CA LYS A 142 -0.59 17.00 5.91
C LYS A 142 0.57 17.90 6.35
N ASN A 143 0.68 19.04 5.67
CA ASN A 143 1.25 20.25 6.26
C ASN A 143 0.50 20.59 7.56
#